data_AF-A0A240AJL7-F1
#
_entry.id   AF-A0A240AJL7-F1
#
_cell.length_a   1.000
_cell.length_b   1.000
_cell.length_c   1.000
_cell.angle_alpha   90.00
_cell.angle_beta   90.00
_cell.angle_gamma   90.00
#
_symmetry.space_group_name_H-M   'P 1'
#
loop_
_entity.id
_entity.type
_entity.pdbx_description
1 polymer ?
#
loop_
_entity_poly.entity_id
_entity_poly.type
_entity_poly.pdbx_seq_one_letter_code
_entity_poly.pdbx_strand_id
1 'polypeptide(L)' 'MRKITKIEANRPDLFANPKLRVAAYCRVSTDSDEQLESLKAQTTHYEKHIKANPEWEYLYILKKKILTPSPWKVN' A
#
# COMPACT_ATOMS: atom_id res chain seq x y z
N MET A 1 51.69 6.69 -8.77
CA MET A 1 50.74 6.32 -9.85
C MET A 1 49.34 6.53 -9.35
N ARG A 2 48.52 7.36 -10.02
CA ARG A 2 47.14 7.62 -9.60
C ARG A 2 46.23 6.59 -10.27
N LYS A 3 45.48 5.83 -9.46
CA LYS A 3 44.51 4.84 -9.94
C LYS A 3 43.25 5.61 -10.37
N ILE A 4 43.06 5.76 -11.68
CA ILE A 4 41.86 6.42 -12.22
C ILE A 4 40.77 5.36 -12.31
N THR A 5 39.81 5.42 -11.39
CA THR A 5 38.60 4.61 -11.45
C THR A 5 37.59 5.33 -12.32
N LYS A 6 37.30 4.79 -13.50
CA LYS A 6 36.24 5.30 -14.37
C LYS A 6 34.90 4.88 -13.77
N ILE A 7 34.12 5.85 -13.30
CA ILE A 7 32.76 5.63 -12.81
C ILE A 7 31.85 5.67 -14.04
N GLU A 8 31.22 4.54 -14.35
CA GLU A 8 30.26 4.47 -15.46
C GLU A 8 28.97 5.24 -15.11
N ALA A 9 28.36 5.85 -16.12
CA ALA A 9 27.13 6.61 -15.91
C ALA A 9 26.01 5.65 -15.48
N ASN A 10 25.39 5.92 -14.32
CA ASN A 10 24.14 5.30 -13.90
C ASN A 10 23.03 5.77 -14.86
N ARG A 11 22.92 5.12 -16.02
CA ARG A 11 21.78 5.33 -16.92
C ARG A 11 20.64 4.51 -16.32
N PRO A 12 19.62 5.12 -15.70
CA PRO A 12 18.41 4.37 -15.40
C PRO A 12 17.94 3.79 -16.74
N ASP A 13 17.71 2.50 -16.74
CA ASP A 13 17.27 1.78 -17.92
C ASP A 13 16.00 2.46 -18.44
N LEU A 14 16.10 3.12 -19.61
CA LEU A 14 15.00 3.87 -20.20
C LEU A 14 13.83 2.96 -20.62
N PHE A 15 14.01 1.63 -20.56
CA PHE A 15 13.00 0.61 -20.83
C PHE A 15 12.41 -0.02 -19.56
N ALA A 16 12.97 0.29 -18.39
CA ALA A 16 12.32 0.01 -17.13
C ALA A 16 11.21 1.04 -16.93
N ASN A 17 10.12 0.94 -17.70
CA ASN A 17 8.85 1.59 -17.35
C ASN A 17 8.44 1.05 -15.99
N PRO A 18 8.73 1.77 -14.89
CA PRO A 18 8.52 1.21 -13.57
C PRO A 18 7.01 1.20 -13.36
N LYS A 19 6.47 0.02 -13.07
CA LYS A 19 5.04 -0.11 -12.76
C LYS A 19 4.67 0.84 -11.63
N LEU A 20 3.52 1.49 -11.73
CA LEU A 20 3.04 2.40 -10.70
C LEU A 20 2.76 1.58 -9.44
N ARG A 21 3.47 1.88 -8.35
CA ARG A 21 3.32 1.16 -7.09
C ARG A 21 2.09 1.70 -6.36
N VAL A 22 1.09 0.86 -6.13
CA VAL A 22 -0.19 1.25 -5.54
C VAL A 22 -0.43 0.53 -4.21
N ALA A 23 -0.92 1.28 -3.23
CA ALA A 23 -1.37 0.79 -1.93
C ALA A 23 -2.79 1.29 -1.65
N ALA A 24 -3.63 0.47 -1.01
CA ALA A 24 -4.97 0.88 -0.58
C ALA A 24 -5.05 1.01 0.94
N TYR A 25 -5.82 1.99 1.41
CA TYR A 25 -6.10 2.21 2.82
C TYR A 25 -7.57 1.90 3.11
N CYS A 26 -7.82 0.92 3.99
CA CYS A 26 -9.16 0.53 4.42
C CYS A 26 -9.31 0.74 5.94
N ARG A 27 -10.41 1.35 6.35
CA ARG A 27 -10.73 1.62 7.77
C ARG A 27 -12.17 1.28 8.06
N VAL A 28 -12.42 0.74 9.25
CA VAL A 28 -13.76 0.62 9.84
C VAL A 28 -13.79 1.31 11.19
N SER A 29 -14.94 1.88 11.51
CA SER A 29 -15.12 2.73 12.69
C SER A 29 -15.48 1.93 13.94
N THR A 30 -16.06 0.73 13.77
CA THR A 30 -16.42 -0.19 14.84
C THR A 30 -15.86 -1.59 14.58
N ASP A 31 -15.95 -2.42 15.61
CA ASP A 31 -15.50 -3.80 15.66
C ASP A 31 -16.60 -4.81 15.29
N SER A 32 -17.81 -4.34 14.98
CA SER A 32 -18.97 -5.15 14.65
C SER A 32 -18.71 -6.12 13.47
N ASP A 33 -19.29 -7.33 13.52
CA ASP A 33 -19.11 -8.36 12.49
C ASP A 33 -19.47 -7.89 11.07
N GLU A 34 -20.53 -7.09 10.94
CA GLU A 34 -20.93 -6.47 9.67
C GLU A 34 -19.85 -5.54 9.10
N GLN A 35 -19.15 -4.81 9.98
CA GLN A 35 -18.05 -3.94 9.58
C GLN A 35 -16.79 -4.73 9.25
N LEU A 36 -16.53 -5.85 9.92
CA LEU A 36 -15.46 -6.78 9.56
C LEU A 36 -15.67 -7.35 8.16
N GLU A 37 -16.89 -7.77 7.83
CA GLU A 37 -17.26 -8.20 6.48
C GLU A 37 -17.12 -7.06 5.47
N SER A 38 -17.54 -5.84 5.82
CA SER A 38 -17.35 -4.65 4.96
C SER A 38 -15.87 -4.34 4.72
N LEU A 39 -15.00 -4.50 5.72
CA LEU A 39 -13.55 -4.29 5.59
C LEU A 39 -12.92 -5.36 4.67
N LYS A 40 -13.38 -6.60 4.79
CA LYS A 40 -12.94 -7.72 3.95
C LYS A 40 -13.39 -7.54 2.50
N ALA A 41 -14.62 -7.10 2.28
CA ALA A 41 -15.15 -6.75 0.97
C ALA A 41 -14.34 -5.62 0.32
N GLN A 42 -14.09 -4.52 1.05
CA GLN A 42 -13.27 -3.40 0.59
C GLN A 42 -11.84 -3.84 0.21
N THR A 43 -11.19 -4.62 1.08
CA THR A 43 -9.85 -5.16 0.81
C THR A 43 -9.85 -5.96 -0.50
N THR A 44 -10.80 -6.88 -0.64
CA THR A 44 -10.88 -7.78 -1.80
C THR A 44 -11.18 -7.03 -3.08
N HIS A 45 -12.05 -6.02 -3.01
CA HIS A 45 -12.39 -5.16 -4.14
C HIS A 45 -11.16 -4.40 -4.66
N TYR A 46 -10.46 -3.67 -3.77
CA TYR A 46 -9.29 -2.90 -4.16
C TYR A 46 -8.11 -3.78 -4.56
N GLU A 47 -7.93 -4.94 -3.92
CA GLU A 47 -6.91 -5.91 -4.34
C GLU A 47 -7.13 -6.36 -5.79
N LYS A 48 -8.36 -6.78 -6.13
CA LYS A 48 -8.72 -7.19 -7.50
C LYS A 48 -8.58 -6.03 -8.48
N HIS A 49 -9.01 -4.83 -8.09
CA HIS A 49 -8.92 -3.65 -8.95
C HIS A 49 -7.47 -3.28 -9.26
N ILE A 50 -6.58 -3.31 -8.26
CA ILE A 50 -5.16 -3.02 -8.47
C ILE A 50 -4.50 -4.12 -9.32
N LYS A 51 -4.80 -5.39 -9.04
CA LYS A 51 -4.26 -6.52 -9.81
C LYS A 51 -4.77 -6.60 -11.25
N ALA A 52 -5.94 -6.04 -11.55
CA ALA A 52 -6.50 -5.99 -12.90
C ALA A 52 -5.74 -5.02 -13.81
N ASN A 53 -4.97 -4.07 -13.26
CA ASN A 53 -4.19 -3.10 -14.02
C ASN A 53 -2.75 -3.61 -14.21
N PRO A 54 -2.33 -4.01 -15.43
CA PRO A 54 -0.99 -4.57 -15.68
C PRO A 54 0.14 -3.53 -15.51
N GLU A 55 -0.21 -2.24 -15.58
CA GLU A 55 0.70 -1.11 -15.36
C GLU A 55 0.98 -0.85 -13.88
N TRP A 56 0.25 -1.49 -12.97
CA TRP A 56 0.37 -1.26 -11.53
C TRP A 56 1.07 -2.43 -10.83
N GLU A 57 1.84 -2.10 -9.82
CA GLU A 57 2.44 -3.04 -8.89
C GLU A 57 1.71 -2.93 -7.55
N TYR A 58 1.05 -4.03 -7.17
CA TYR A 58 0.42 -4.14 -5.87
C TYR A 58 1.50 -4.26 -4.79
N LEU A 59 1.54 -3.33 -3.84
CA LEU A 59 2.40 -3.44 -2.68
C LEU A 59 1.70 -4.11 -1.50
N TYR A 60 0.66 -3.45 -0.97
CA TYR A 60 0.10 -3.78 0.34
C TYR A 60 -1.17 -2.99 0.64
N ILE A 61 -2.08 -3.57 1.44
CA ILE A 61 -3.31 -2.93 1.95
C ILE A 61 -3.18 -2.65 3.46
N LEU A 62 -3.21 -1.37 3.82
CA LEU A 62 -3.30 -0.91 5.21
C LEU A 62 -4.73 -1.12 5.72
N LYS A 63 -4.89 -1.90 6.80
CA LYS A 63 -6.17 -2.06 7.49
C LYS A 63 -6.10 -1.46 8.88
N LYS A 64 -6.95 -0.48 9.18
CA LYS A 64 -7.07 0.09 10.53
C LYS A 64 -8.42 -0.29 11.13
N LYS A 65 -8.37 -1.16 12.15
CA LYS A 65 -9.47 -1.37 13.11
C LYS A 65 -9.36 -0.26 14.15
N ILE A 66 -10.40 0.56 14.33
CA ILE A 66 -10.46 1.46 15.50
C ILE A 66 -10.60 0.56 16.74
N LEU A 67 -9.45 0.22 17.33
CA LEU A 67 -9.37 -0.33 18.67
C LEU A 67 -8.91 0.82 19.57
N THR A 68 -9.90 1.50 20.14
CA THR A 68 -10.00 1.89 21.56
C THR A 68 -10.84 3.17 21.69
N PRO A 69 -11.80 3.24 22.62
CA PRO A 69 -12.18 4.52 23.19
C PRO A 69 -10.94 5.09 23.87
N SER A 70 -10.67 6.36 23.59
CA SER A 70 -9.61 7.14 24.24
C SER A 70 -9.60 6.86 25.76
N PRO A 71 -8.43 6.70 26.41
CA PRO A 71 -8.34 6.56 27.87
C PRO A 71 -8.88 7.79 28.63
N TRP A 72 -9.18 8.88 27.91
CA TRP A 72 -9.74 10.12 28.43
C TRP A 72 -11.28 10.17 28.31
N LYS A 73 -11.99 9.12 28.71
CA LYS A 73 -13.39 9.31 29.12
C LYS A 73 -13.38 10.07 30.44
N VAL A 74 -13.36 11.40 30.34
CA VAL A 74 -13.76 12.31 31.41
C VAL A 74 -15.23 12.05 31.74
N ASN A 75 -15.49 11.66 32.99
CA ASN A 75 -16.82 11.67 33.60
C ASN A 75 -17.29 13.11 33.79
#